data_AF-A0A926EP17-F1
#
_entry.id   AF-A0A926EP17-F1
#
_cell.length_a   1.000
_cell.length_b   1.000
_cell.length_c   1.000
_cell.angle_alpha   90.00
_cell.angle_beta   90.00
_cell.angle_gamma   90.00
#
_symmetry.space_group_name_H-M   'P 1'
#
loop_
_entity.id
_entity.type
_entity.pdbx_description
1 polymer ?
#
loop_
_entity_poly.entity_id
_entity_poly.type
_entity_poly.pdbx_seq_one_letter_code
_entity_poly.pdbx_strand_id
1 'polypeptide(L)'
;MGKYKMKEQEIDEVITIINTKGHEHAAQIVTQKYGMNYQAFKNRVYREGKYTYNRTLKKYELVENQGGEFLSLEELTLQRKVSLSGTSLSTKSLNGLEALLQDLIKERLLEYNTFIQFDRHTKQVSINLSYLKEQGYDVKTL
;
A
#
# COMPACT_ATOMS: atom_id res chain seq x y z
N MET A 1 -14.16 -5.77 43.03
CA MET A 1 -13.55 -6.91 42.31
C MET A 1 -12.33 -6.41 41.54
N GLY A 2 -11.13 -6.67 42.06
CA GLY A 2 -9.89 -6.17 41.47
C GLY A 2 -9.69 -6.68 40.05
N LYS A 3 -9.39 -5.78 39.11
CA LYS A 3 -9.08 -6.15 37.72
C LYS A 3 -7.73 -6.88 37.73
N TYR A 4 -7.74 -8.20 37.79
CA TYR A 4 -6.52 -8.99 37.63
C TYR A 4 -5.91 -8.66 36.27
N LYS A 5 -4.73 -8.04 36.28
CA LYS A 5 -3.97 -7.73 35.08
C LYS A 5 -3.10 -8.94 34.77
N MET A 6 -3.60 -9.77 33.87
CA MET A 6 -2.85 -10.89 33.33
C MET A 6 -1.57 -10.37 32.65
N LYS A 7 -0.42 -10.95 32.99
CA LYS A 7 0.86 -10.62 32.37
C LYS A 7 0.98 -11.30 31.01
N GLU A 8 1.83 -10.75 30.16
CA GLU A 8 2.08 -11.26 28.81
C GLU A 8 2.48 -12.74 28.80
N GLN A 9 3.37 -13.14 29.72
CA GLN A 9 3.80 -14.54 29.90
C GLN A 9 2.64 -15.49 30.23
N GLU A 10 1.64 -15.03 30.98
CA GLU A 10 0.48 -15.84 31.34
C GLU A 10 -0.44 -16.06 30.13
N ILE A 11 -0.45 -15.12 29.17
CA ILE A 11 -1.23 -15.21 27.94
C ILE A 11 -0.60 -16.24 27.01
N ASP A 12 0.74 -16.22 26.89
CA ASP A 12 1.50 -17.21 26.13
C ASP A 12 1.25 -18.63 26.68
N GLU A 13 1.27 -18.80 28.01
CA GLU A 13 0.92 -20.08 28.67
C GLU A 13 -0.49 -20.56 28.28
N VAL A 14 -1.50 -19.69 28.34
CA VAL A 14 -2.87 -20.09 27.99
C VAL A 14 -2.99 -20.44 26.51
N ILE A 15 -2.26 -19.75 25.63
CA ILE A 15 -2.29 -20.02 24.19
C ILE A 15 -1.63 -21.36 23.85
N THR A 16 -0.51 -21.69 24.50
CA THR A 16 0.09 -23.04 24.34
C THR A 16 -0.85 -24.14 24.81
N ILE A 17 -1.61 -23.90 25.87
CA ILE A 17 -2.64 -24.82 26.37
C ILE A 17 -3.78 -24.96 25.36
N ILE A 18 -4.24 -23.86 24.75
CA ILE A 18 -5.26 -23.91 23.70
C ILE A 18 -4.79 -24.78 22.53
N ASN A 19 -3.54 -24.61 22.10
CA ASN A 19 -2.99 -25.32 20.93
C ASN A 19 -2.72 -26.81 21.18
N THR A 20 -2.54 -27.22 22.44
CA THR A 20 -2.21 -28.60 22.84
C THR A 20 -3.41 -29.38 23.37
N LYS A 21 -4.21 -28.77 24.26
CA LYS A 21 -5.32 -29.41 24.99
C LYS A 21 -6.70 -28.95 24.54
N GLY A 22 -6.78 -27.93 23.69
CA GLY A 22 -8.03 -27.40 23.14
C GLY A 22 -8.67 -26.29 23.99
N HIS A 23 -9.70 -25.68 23.41
CA HIS A 23 -10.36 -24.48 23.96
C HIS A 23 -11.11 -24.71 25.28
N GLU A 24 -11.65 -25.91 25.50
CA GLU A 24 -12.45 -26.21 26.70
C GLU A 24 -11.57 -26.26 27.95
N HIS A 25 -10.41 -26.91 27.85
CA HIS A 25 -9.43 -26.92 28.93
C HIS A 25 -8.84 -25.55 29.21
N ALA A 26 -8.59 -24.75 28.17
CA ALA A 26 -8.14 -23.39 28.34
C ALA A 26 -9.17 -22.50 29.05
N ALA A 27 -10.47 -22.65 28.73
CA ALA A 27 -11.53 -21.91 29.39
C ALA A 27 -11.63 -22.24 30.89
N GLN A 28 -11.45 -23.51 31.27
CA GLN A 28 -11.38 -23.93 32.68
C GLN A 28 -10.18 -23.32 33.39
N ILE A 29 -9.01 -23.30 32.77
CA ILE A 29 -7.79 -22.74 33.38
C ILE A 29 -7.91 -21.22 33.52
N VAL A 30 -8.47 -20.52 32.53
CA VAL A 30 -8.69 -19.07 32.59
C VAL A 30 -9.65 -18.68 33.72
N THR A 31 -10.70 -19.49 33.91
CA THR A 31 -11.69 -19.25 34.98
C THR A 31 -11.18 -19.66 36.36
N GLN A 32 -10.49 -20.80 36.49
CA GLN A 32 -9.99 -21.30 37.78
C GLN A 32 -8.72 -20.60 38.26
N LYS A 33 -7.73 -20.40 37.38
CA LYS A 33 -6.40 -19.86 37.74
C LYS A 33 -6.42 -18.32 37.81
N TYR A 34 -7.16 -17.68 36.90
CA TYR A 34 -7.13 -16.22 36.75
C TYR A 34 -8.46 -15.54 37.09
N GLY A 35 -9.51 -16.30 37.43
CA GLY A 35 -10.82 -15.75 37.81
C GLY A 35 -11.50 -14.95 36.69
N MET A 36 -11.09 -15.15 35.43
CA MET A 36 -11.51 -14.33 34.29
C MET A 36 -12.48 -15.10 33.38
N ASN A 37 -13.44 -14.39 32.79
CA ASN A 37 -14.30 -14.97 31.76
C ASN A 37 -13.48 -15.22 30.48
N TYR A 38 -13.63 -16.39 29.87
CA TYR A 38 -12.94 -16.76 28.63
C TYR A 38 -13.17 -15.76 27.48
N GLN A 39 -14.34 -15.12 27.42
CA GLN A 39 -14.61 -14.07 26.43
C GLN A 39 -13.78 -12.80 26.69
N ALA A 40 -13.55 -12.45 27.95
CA ALA A 40 -12.68 -11.33 28.31
C ALA A 40 -11.21 -11.62 27.96
N PHE A 41 -10.78 -12.87 28.11
CA PHE A 41 -9.47 -13.33 27.66
C PHE A 41 -9.32 -13.22 26.13
N LYS A 42 -10.29 -13.67 25.33
CA LYS A 42 -10.25 -13.51 23.87
C LYS A 42 -10.13 -12.05 23.43
N ASN A 43 -10.92 -11.17 24.05
CA ASN A 43 -10.86 -9.74 23.77
C ASN A 43 -9.50 -9.13 24.16
N ARG A 44 -8.83 -9.68 25.18
CA ARG A 44 -7.48 -9.27 25.59
C ARG A 44 -6.44 -9.70 24.56
N VAL A 45 -6.46 -10.97 24.16
CA VAL A 45 -5.56 -11.53 23.13
C VAL A 45 -5.66 -10.74 21.83
N TYR A 46 -6.89 -10.40 21.42
CA TYR A 46 -7.11 -9.57 20.24
C TYR A 46 -6.53 -8.15 20.38
N ARG A 47 -6.64 -7.52 21.56
CA ARG A 47 -6.08 -6.18 21.81
C ARG A 47 -4.57 -6.14 21.86
N GLU A 48 -3.93 -7.22 22.31
CA GLU A 48 -2.47 -7.31 22.32
C GLU A 48 -1.89 -7.52 20.92
N GLY A 49 -2.68 -8.01 19.97
CA GLY A 49 -2.30 -8.11 18.55
C GLY A 49 -1.16 -9.09 18.27
N LYS A 50 -0.65 -9.80 19.29
CA LYS A 50 0.44 -10.77 19.16
C LYS A 50 0.03 -12.11 18.57
N TYR A 51 -1.26 -12.41 18.56
CA TYR A 51 -1.78 -13.72 18.15
C TYR A 51 -2.95 -13.59 17.19
N THR A 52 -2.89 -14.36 16.09
CA THR A 52 -3.98 -14.50 15.13
C THR A 52 -4.65 -15.86 15.30
N TYR A 53 -5.98 -15.84 15.32
CA TYR A 53 -6.75 -17.08 15.41
C TYR A 53 -6.96 -17.68 14.03
N ASN A 54 -6.35 -18.84 13.79
CA ASN A 54 -6.53 -19.59 12.56
C ASN A 54 -7.80 -20.44 12.64
N ARG A 55 -8.83 -20.07 11.85
CA ARG A 55 -10.15 -20.73 11.87
C ARG A 55 -10.10 -22.17 11.31
N THR A 56 -9.15 -22.48 10.43
CA THR A 56 -9.04 -23.81 9.82
C THR A 56 -8.43 -24.82 10.80
N LEU A 57 -7.38 -24.41 11.52
CA LEU A 57 -6.70 -25.26 12.50
C LEU A 57 -7.29 -25.18 13.91
N LYS A 58 -8.20 -24.23 14.17
CA LYS A 58 -8.74 -23.90 15.50
C LYS A 58 -7.63 -23.65 16.53
N LYS A 59 -6.56 -22.98 16.08
CA LYS A 59 -5.36 -22.71 16.88
C LYS A 59 -5.01 -21.23 16.81
N TYR A 60 -4.31 -20.76 17.84
CA TYR A 60 -3.73 -19.42 17.85
C TYR A 60 -2.29 -19.52 17.38
N GLU A 61 -1.97 -18.81 16.31
CA GLU A 61 -0.61 -18.67 15.80
C GLU A 61 -0.07 -17.33 16.26
N LEU A 62 1.22 -17.27 16.59
CA LEU A 62 1.88 -15.97 16.77
C LEU A 62 1.70 -15.20 15.46
N VAL A 63 1.39 -13.92 15.56
CA VAL A 63 1.55 -13.00 14.45
C VAL A 63 3.05 -12.88 14.22
N GLU A 64 3.62 -13.83 13.47
CA GLU A 64 4.79 -13.52 12.68
C GLU A 64 4.38 -12.29 11.87
N ASN A 65 5.06 -11.16 12.15
CA ASN A 65 4.79 -9.86 11.56
C ASN A 65 4.18 -10.06 10.18
N GLN A 66 2.87 -9.79 10.06
CA GLN A 66 2.20 -9.74 8.77
C GLN A 66 2.66 -8.48 8.04
N GLY A 67 3.98 -8.31 7.89
CA GLY A 67 4.64 -7.58 6.81
C GLY A 67 4.59 -8.38 5.51
N GLY A 68 3.58 -9.25 5.33
CA GLY A 68 3.37 -9.98 4.09
C GLY A 68 2.96 -9.09 2.93
N GLU A 69 2.57 -7.83 3.19
CA GLU A 69 2.23 -6.88 2.15
C GLU A 69 3.37 -5.87 1.85
N PHE A 70 4.33 -5.71 2.77
CA PHE A 70 5.47 -4.81 2.58
C PHE A 70 6.75 -5.38 3.18
N LEU A 71 7.76 -5.58 2.33
CA LEU A 71 9.13 -5.92 2.74
C LEU A 71 9.72 -4.79 3.59
N SER A 72 10.43 -5.15 4.65
CA SER A 72 11.22 -4.19 5.43
C SER A 72 12.40 -3.64 4.61
N LEU A 73 12.88 -2.44 4.95
CA LEU A 73 14.06 -1.83 4.30
C LEU A 73 15.30 -2.74 4.38
N GLU A 74 15.45 -3.45 5.49
CA GLU A 74 16.55 -4.40 5.70
C GLU A 74 16.43 -5.60 4.74
N GLU A 75 15.24 -6.17 4.57
CA GLU A 75 14.99 -7.25 3.61
C GLU A 75 15.19 -6.83 2.15
N LEU A 76 14.85 -5.58 1.79
CA LEU A 76 15.11 -5.02 0.45
C LEU A 76 16.61 -4.93 0.12
N THR A 77 17.45 -4.72 1.14
CA THR A 77 18.92 -4.62 0.94
C THR A 77 19.61 -5.97 0.89
N LEU A 78 19.05 -7.00 1.53
CA LEU A 78 19.64 -8.33 1.62
C LEU A 78 19.44 -9.16 0.33
N GLN A 79 18.38 -8.92 -0.44
CA GLN A 79 18.12 -9.64 -1.70
C GLN A 79 19.07 -9.24 -2.85
N ARG A 80 19.86 -8.16 -2.69
CA ARG A 80 20.86 -7.74 -3.69
C ARG A 80 22.26 -8.28 -3.36
N LYS A 81 22.41 -9.60 -3.37
CA LYS A 81 23.70 -10.25 -3.69
C LYS A 81 23.57 -11.09 -4.94
N VAL A 82 22.93 -10.53 -5.97
CA VAL A 82 23.16 -11.02 -7.34
C VAL A 82 24.48 -10.40 -7.77
N SER A 83 25.45 -11.25 -8.05
CA SER A 83 26.71 -10.89 -8.70
C SER A 83 26.41 -9.95 -9.87
N LEU A 84 26.82 -8.69 -9.75
CA LEU A 84 26.79 -7.70 -10.83
C LEU A 84 27.85 -8.09 -11.87
N SER A 85 27.60 -9.17 -12.60
CA SER A 85 28.21 -9.37 -13.91
C SER A 85 27.41 -8.50 -14.88
N GLY A 86 28.02 -7.39 -15.28
CA GLY A 86 27.66 -6.54 -16.41
C GLY A 86 26.18 -6.48 -16.78
N THR A 87 25.43 -5.54 -16.22
CA THR A 87 24.21 -5.06 -16.86
C THR A 87 24.22 -3.54 -16.76
N SER A 88 24.36 -2.88 -17.91
CA SER A 88 24.29 -1.43 -18.00
C SER A 88 23.03 -0.93 -17.31
N LEU A 89 23.14 0.22 -16.64
CA LEU A 89 21.98 0.93 -16.13
C LEU A 89 20.99 1.10 -17.28
N SER A 90 19.88 0.38 -17.20
CA SER A 90 18.88 0.37 -18.26
C SER A 90 18.24 1.76 -18.33
N THR A 91 18.49 2.46 -19.43
CA THR A 91 17.86 3.72 -19.84
C THR A 91 16.34 3.62 -20.04
N LYS A 92 15.73 2.45 -19.78
CA LYS A 92 14.27 2.22 -19.88
C LYS A 92 13.42 3.19 -19.04
N SER A 93 13.94 3.75 -17.96
CA SER A 93 13.22 4.74 -17.14
C SER A 93 13.02 6.09 -17.83
N LEU A 94 13.88 6.47 -18.79
CA LEU A 94 13.76 7.74 -19.51
C LEU A 94 12.75 7.65 -20.66
N ASN A 95 12.65 6.49 -21.30
CA ASN A 95 11.77 6.27 -22.44
C ASN A 95 10.28 6.49 -22.10
N GLY A 96 9.87 6.15 -20.87
CA GLY A 96 8.48 6.37 -20.42
C GLY A 96 8.15 7.85 -20.20
N LEU A 97 9.09 8.62 -19.66
CA LEU A 97 8.93 10.07 -19.48
C LEU A 97 9.00 10.81 -20.81
N GLU A 98 9.87 10.38 -21.72
CA GLU A 98 9.98 10.94 -23.06
C GLU A 98 8.70 10.69 -23.87
N ALA A 99 8.10 9.50 -23.76
CA ALA A 99 6.81 9.20 -24.37
C ALA A 99 5.70 10.09 -23.80
N LEU A 100 5.63 10.27 -22.48
CA LEU A 100 4.65 11.17 -21.85
C LEU A 100 4.85 12.63 -22.28
N LEU A 101 6.09 13.10 -22.34
CA LEU A 101 6.41 14.45 -22.81
C LEU A 101 6.03 14.63 -24.28
N GLN A 102 6.28 13.62 -25.11
CA GLN A 102 5.90 13.63 -26.51
C GLN A 102 4.37 13.68 -26.68
N ASP A 103 3.62 12.95 -25.87
CA ASP A 103 2.16 12.95 -25.93
C ASP A 103 1.57 14.26 -25.43
N LEU A 104 2.11 14.86 -24.36
CA LEU A 104 1.74 16.19 -23.90
C LEU A 104 1.99 17.28 -24.95
N ILE A 105 3.14 17.21 -25.64
CA ILE A 105 3.46 18.16 -26.71
C ILE A 105 2.50 17.97 -27.89
N LYS A 106 2.20 16.72 -28.28
CA LYS A 106 1.24 16.43 -29.34
C LYS A 106 -0.16 16.97 -29.00
N GLU A 107 -0.62 16.76 -27.78
CA GLU A 107 -1.92 17.26 -27.30
C GLU A 107 -1.98 18.79 -27.38
N ARG A 108 -0.95 19.49 -26.88
CA ARG A 108 -0.88 20.95 -26.96
C ARG A 108 -0.77 21.47 -28.39
N LEU A 109 -0.03 20.80 -29.27
CA LEU A 109 0.05 21.17 -30.67
C LEU A 109 -1.27 20.97 -31.41
N LEU A 110 -2.02 19.90 -31.09
CA LEU A 110 -3.36 19.69 -31.62
C LEU A 110 -4.33 20.77 -31.14
N GLU A 111 -4.27 21.12 -29.86
CA GLU A 111 -5.04 22.23 -29.28
C GLU A 111 -4.71 23.55 -30.01
N TYR A 112 -3.44 23.89 -30.22
CA TYR A 112 -3.06 25.07 -30.98
C TYR A 112 -3.49 25.05 -32.45
N ASN A 113 -3.50 23.88 -33.10
CA ASN A 113 -3.99 23.74 -34.47
C ASN A 113 -5.50 24.04 -34.59
N THR A 114 -6.28 23.91 -33.50
CA THR A 114 -7.69 24.35 -33.53
C THR A 114 -7.83 25.87 -33.64
N PHE A 115 -6.83 26.62 -33.16
CA PHE A 115 -6.85 28.09 -33.15
C PHE A 115 -6.12 28.70 -34.34
N ILE A 116 -5.15 27.98 -34.92
CA ILE A 116 -4.20 28.50 -35.89
C ILE A 116 -4.21 27.62 -37.14
N GLN A 117 -4.80 28.12 -38.21
CA GLN A 117 -4.75 27.48 -39.52
C GLN A 117 -3.56 28.05 -40.31
N PHE A 118 -2.64 27.16 -40.68
CA PHE A 118 -1.48 27.50 -41.51
C PHE A 118 -1.74 27.15 -42.97
N ASP A 119 -1.91 28.16 -43.83
CA ASP A 119 -1.96 27.93 -45.27
C ASP A 119 -0.57 28.07 -45.87
N ARG A 120 0.06 26.93 -46.15
CA ARG A 120 1.42 26.86 -46.70
C ARG A 120 1.54 27.46 -48.11
N HIS A 121 0.44 27.41 -48.88
CA HIS A 121 0.41 27.93 -50.25
C HIS A 121 0.35 29.46 -50.30
N THR A 122 -0.38 30.08 -49.37
CA THR A 122 -0.54 31.54 -49.30
C THR A 122 0.43 32.19 -48.31
N LYS A 123 1.16 31.39 -47.52
CA LYS A 123 2.01 31.83 -46.39
C LYS A 123 1.21 32.69 -45.40
N GLN A 124 -0.08 32.43 -45.24
CA GLN A 124 -0.95 33.15 -44.31
C GLN A 124 -1.24 32.29 -43.08
N VAL A 125 -1.27 32.96 -41.93
CA VAL A 125 -1.63 32.36 -40.64
C VAL A 125 -2.99 32.93 -40.27
N SER A 126 -4.02 32.10 -40.35
CA SER A 126 -5.39 32.47 -40.02
C SER A 126 -5.67 32.04 -38.58
N ILE A 127 -5.79 33.01 -37.69
CA ILE A 127 -6.07 32.77 -36.26
C ILE A 127 -7.56 33.05 -36.00
N ASN A 128 -8.29 32.08 -35.47
CA ASN A 128 -9.69 32.27 -35.12
C ASN A 128 -9.82 33.01 -33.78
N LEU A 129 -9.80 34.34 -33.84
CA LEU A 129 -9.89 35.22 -32.68
C LEU A 129 -11.21 35.10 -31.91
N SER A 130 -12.31 34.76 -32.59
CA SER A 130 -13.61 34.57 -31.95
C SER A 130 -13.59 33.36 -31.03
N TYR A 131 -13.04 32.25 -31.50
CA TYR A 131 -12.91 31.02 -30.71
C TYR A 131 -11.90 31.16 -29.56
N LEU A 132 -10.80 31.91 -29.75
CA LEU A 132 -9.85 32.22 -28.68
C LEU A 132 -10.48 33.02 -27.53
N LYS A 133 -11.31 34.02 -27.86
CA LYS A 133 -12.00 34.85 -26.86
C LYS A 133 -13.09 34.07 -26.11
N GLU A 134 -13.81 33.18 -26.80
CA GLU A 134 -14.79 32.28 -26.16
C GLU A 134 -14.16 31.29 -25.18
N GLN A 135 -12.93 30.86 -25.45
CA GLN A 135 -12.14 30.01 -24.54
C GLN A 135 -11.41 30.81 -23.43
N GLY A 136 -11.63 32.13 -23.35
CA GLY A 136 -11.11 32.98 -22.28
C GLY A 136 -9.67 33.45 -22.45
N TYR A 137 -9.08 33.32 -23.64
CA TYR A 137 -7.74 33.81 -23.92
C TYR A 137 -7.74 35.33 -24.23
N ASP A 138 -6.87 36.07 -23.55
CA ASP A 138 -6.60 37.49 -23.85
C ASP A 138 -5.52 37.58 -24.94
N VAL A 139 -5.91 38.07 -26.13
CA VAL A 139 -5.01 38.16 -27.28
C VAL A 139 -4.27 39.51 -27.23
N LYS A 140 -2.98 39.47 -26.92
CA LYS A 140 -2.07 40.62 -27.03
C LYS A 140 -1.24 40.51 -28.29
N THR A 141 -1.36 41.49 -29.17
CA THR A 141 -0.44 41.67 -30.30
C THR A 141 0.81 42.38 -29.79
N LEU A 142 1.98 41.75 -29.97
CA LEU A 142 3.31 42.34 -29.71
C LEU A 142 3.81 43.12 -30.93
#